data_AF-A0A924YIF7-F1
#
_entry.id   AF-A0A924YIF7-F1
#
_cell.length_a   1.000
_cell.length_b   1.000
_cell.length_c   1.000
_cell.angle_alpha   90.00
_cell.angle_beta   90.00
_cell.angle_gamma   90.00
#
_symmetry.space_group_name_H-M   'P 1'
#
loop_
_entity.id
_entity.type
_entity.pdbx_description
1 polymer ?
#
loop_
_entity_poly.entity_id
_entity_poly.type
_entity_poly.pdbx_seq_one_letter_code
_entity_poly.pdbx_strand_id
1 'polypeptide(L)' 'MPKPNFLLIMGDDFGYSDIGAFGSEISTPNLDAIANDGKVLT' A
#
# COMPACT_ATOMS: atom_id res chain seq x y z
N MET A 1 6.69 0.01 -27.41
CA MET A 1 6.75 -0.17 -25.95
C MET A 1 5.76 -1.26 -25.58
N PRO A 2 6.10 -2.20 -24.68
CA PRO A 2 5.13 -3.17 -24.19
C PRO A 2 3.96 -2.43 -23.52
N LYS A 3 2.76 -2.98 -23.65
CA LYS A 3 1.59 -2.43 -22.96
C LYS A 3 1.82 -2.56 -21.43
N PRO A 4 1.53 -1.52 -20.63
CA PRO A 4 1.63 -1.63 -19.18
C PRO A 4 0.70 -2.72 -18.65
N ASN A 5 1.16 -3.43 -17.62
CA ASN A 5 0.30 -4.31 -16.82
C ASN A 5 -0.37 -3.49 -15.72
N PHE A 6 -1.57 -3.90 -15.32
CA PHE A 6 -2.28 -3.30 -14.19
C PHE A 6 -2.47 -4.37 -13.12
N LEU A 7 -2.21 -4.00 -11.85
CA LEU A 7 -2.47 -4.81 -10.68
C LEU A 7 -3.28 -3.97 -9.69
N LEU A 8 -4.48 -4.44 -9.35
CA LEU A 8 -5.30 -3.85 -8.31
C LEU A 8 -5.32 -4.81 -7.11
N ILE A 9 -4.89 -4.32 -5.95
CA ILE A 9 -4.91 -5.05 -4.69
C ILE A 9 -5.96 -4.39 -3.81
N MET A 10 -6.90 -5.17 -3.29
CA MET A 10 -7.98 -4.69 -2.42
C MET A 10 -7.91 -5.45 -1.10
N GLY A 11 -7.68 -4.72 -0.01
CA GLY A 11 -7.87 -5.24 1.35
C GLY A 11 -9.34 -5.16 1.74
N ASP A 12 -9.81 -6.16 2.48
CA ASP A 12 -11.16 -6.18 3.04
C ASP A 12 -11.09 -5.72 4.51
N ASP A 13 -12.02 -4.84 4.92
CA ASP A 13 -12.11 -4.29 6.29
C ASP A 13 -10.81 -3.73 6.90
N PHE A 14 -9.87 -3.22 6.09
CA PHE A 14 -8.69 -2.53 6.61
C PHE A 14 -9.05 -1.21 7.28
N GLY A 15 -8.61 -1.05 8.52
CA GLY A 15 -8.57 0.24 9.19
C GLY A 15 -7.50 1.15 8.58
N TYR A 16 -7.72 2.47 8.64
CA TYR A 16 -6.76 3.45 8.14
C TYR A 16 -5.38 3.31 8.80
N SER A 17 -5.36 2.97 10.10
CA SER A 17 -4.14 2.79 10.89
C SER A 17 -3.62 1.35 10.94
N ASP A 18 -4.04 0.47 10.03
CA ASP A 18 -3.56 -0.93 10.00
C ASP A 18 -2.27 -1.09 9.20
N ILE A 19 -1.94 -0.15 8.31
CA ILE A 19 -0.74 -0.16 7.46
C ILE A 19 0.33 0.80 8.01
N GLY A 20 1.58 0.37 8.04
CA GLY A 20 2.73 1.11 8.57
C GLY A 20 2.89 2.50 7.95
N ALA A 21 2.72 2.64 6.63
CA ALA A 21 2.72 3.92 5.92
C ALA A 21 1.67 4.94 6.42
N PHE A 22 0.68 4.49 7.19
CA PHE A 22 -0.36 5.31 7.82
C PHE A 22 -0.22 5.38 9.36
N GLY A 23 0.88 4.90 9.93
CA GLY A 23 1.19 4.99 11.35
C GLY A 23 0.81 3.76 12.19
N SER A 24 0.62 2.60 11.55
CA SER A 24 0.39 1.33 12.24
C SER A 24 1.63 0.81 12.97
N GLU A 25 1.41 0.07 14.07
CA GLU A 25 2.42 -0.77 14.71
C GLU A 25 2.54 -2.17 14.06
N ILE A 26 1.60 -2.52 13.17
CA ILE A 26 1.64 -3.78 12.41
C ILE A 26 2.75 -3.69 11.37
N SER A 27 3.63 -4.68 11.33
CA SER A 27 4.69 -4.77 10.33
C SER A 27 4.11 -5.09 8.94
N THR A 28 4.05 -4.08 8.06
CA THR A 28 3.55 -4.23 6.67
C THR A 28 4.62 -3.88 5.61
N PRO A 29 5.82 -4.49 5.67
CA PRO A 29 7.00 -3.98 4.96
C PRO A 29 6.84 -3.91 3.43
N ASN A 30 6.03 -4.79 2.83
CA ASN A 30 5.78 -4.77 1.39
C ASN A 30 4.88 -3.59 0.97
N LEU A 31 3.84 -3.29 1.77
CA LEU A 31 2.95 -2.15 1.51
C LEU A 31 3.70 -0.84 1.77
N ASP A 32 4.55 -0.82 2.80
CA ASP A 32 5.37 0.34 3.14
C ASP A 32 6.39 0.65 2.02
N ALA A 33 7.02 -0.37 1.44
CA ALA A 33 7.90 -0.19 0.29
C ALA A 33 7.17 0.41 -0.92
N ILE A 34 5.97 -0.10 -1.25
CA ILE A 34 5.15 0.42 -2.35
C ILE A 34 4.71 1.87 -2.08
N ALA A 35 4.36 2.19 -0.84
CA ALA A 35 3.98 3.54 -0.44
C ALA A 35 5.15 4.54 -0.56
N ASN A 36 6.36 4.11 -0.17
CA ASN A 36 7.58 4.93 -0.26
C ASN A 36 8.02 5.19 -1.71
N ASP A 37 7.87 4.21 -2.59
CA ASP A 37 8.22 4.34 -4.02
C ASP A 37 7.09 4.95 -4.87
N GLY A 38 5.92 5.15 -4.26
CA GLY A 38 4.68 5.53 -4.93
C GLY A 38 4.08 6.83 -4.40
N LYS A 39 2.74 6.86 -4.41
CA LYS A 39 1.96 7.98 -3.89
C LYS A 39 0.94 7.46 -2.89
N VAL A 40 1.05 7.91 -1.65
CA VAL A 40 0.03 7.71 -0.62
C VAL A 40 -1.14 8.66 -0.88
N LEU A 41 -2.36 8.14 -0.76
CA LEU A 41 -3.61 8.89 -0.83
C LEU A 41 -4.17 9.00 0.59
N THR A 42 -4.37 10.23 1.08
CA THR A 42 -4.82 10.54 2.45
C THR A 42 -6.11 11.34 2.43
#